data_AF-A0A7J8F5Y7-F1
#
_entry.id   AF-A0A7J8F5Y7-F1
#
_cell.length_a   1.000
_cell.length_b   1.000
_cell.length_c   1.000
_cell.angle_alpha   90.00
_cell.angle_beta   90.00
_cell.angle_gamma   90.00
#
_symmetry.space_group_name_H-M   'P 1'
#
loop_
_entity.id
_entity.type
_entity.pdbx_description
1 polymer ?
#
loop_
_entity_poly.entity_id
_entity_poly.type
_entity_poly.pdbx_seq_one_letter_code
_entity_poly.pdbx_strand_id
1 'polypeptide(L)'
;MQSGIHRGSFGNDQAHKGSVRGVAVDGLNQLTVTTGSEGLLKFWNFKNKILIHSMSLSSTPNMMLLHRDSGILGLALDDFSISVLDIETRKIVREFSGHQGQINDMTFSPDGRWLISASMDCSVRTWDLPSGCLIDSFLLDSAPLNVTMSPTGDFLATSHVDHLGIYLWSNISLYSVVSLRPLPADYVPSVVMLPGTCQTQDVELSEETIEPSDEMIAYDSPEQLNEQLVTLSLLPESRWKNLLNLDIIKKKNKPKEPPKVPKSAPFFIPTVPGLVPRYAAPEQNNDSQQSKVVNLGILAQKSDFCLKLEEGLVNNKYEAALNLLKELGPSGIETELRSLSPDCGGSVEVMQSFLKMIGMMLDRKRDFELAQAYLALFLKLHLKMLTSEPILLEEMTKLSSQVEENWIHLQSLFNQSMCILNYIKSALL
;
A
#
# COMPACT_ATOMS: atom_id res chain seq x y z
N MET A 1 10.75 -35.92 23.39
CA MET A 1 12.03 -35.19 23.53
C MET A 1 12.57 -35.40 24.95
N GLN A 2 13.25 -36.51 25.22
CA GLN A 2 14.08 -36.71 26.43
C GLN A 2 14.60 -38.15 26.42
N SER A 3 15.79 -38.38 25.89
CA SER A 3 16.51 -39.63 26.21
C SER A 3 17.41 -39.46 27.43
N GLY A 4 17.56 -38.25 27.97
CA GLY A 4 18.53 -37.95 29.05
C GLY A 4 20.00 -38.19 28.66
N ILE A 5 20.24 -38.73 27.46
CA ILE A 5 21.57 -39.04 26.94
C ILE A 5 22.26 -37.73 26.60
N HIS A 6 23.40 -37.50 27.26
CA HIS A 6 24.31 -36.41 26.93
C HIS A 6 24.80 -36.55 25.48
N ARG A 7 24.42 -35.61 24.61
CA ARG A 7 24.80 -35.61 23.18
C ARG A 7 26.07 -34.82 22.88
N GLY A 8 26.59 -34.07 23.85
CA GLY A 8 27.85 -33.32 23.77
C GLY A 8 27.73 -31.88 24.27
N SER A 9 28.90 -31.27 24.46
CA SER A 9 29.11 -29.92 24.97
C SER A 9 29.63 -29.00 23.85
N PHE A 10 29.41 -27.69 24.00
CA PHE A 10 30.06 -26.66 23.18
C PHE A 10 31.38 -26.26 23.85
N GLY A 11 32.47 -26.23 23.08
CA GLY A 11 33.82 -26.00 23.60
C GLY A 11 34.45 -27.24 24.25
N ASN A 12 35.63 -27.06 24.86
CA ASN A 12 36.32 -28.10 25.62
C ASN A 12 35.70 -28.17 27.04
N ASP A 13 34.52 -28.80 27.14
CA ASP A 13 33.67 -28.97 28.33
C ASP A 13 33.07 -27.70 28.95
N GLN A 14 33.65 -26.51 28.72
CA GLN A 14 33.10 -25.22 29.13
C GLN A 14 33.02 -24.24 27.96
N ALA A 15 31.81 -23.79 27.64
CA ALA A 15 31.58 -22.77 26.62
C ALA A 15 31.95 -21.36 27.10
N HIS A 16 31.69 -21.05 28.37
CA HIS A 16 31.97 -19.77 29.03
C HIS A 16 32.60 -20.02 30.40
N LYS A 17 33.42 -19.09 30.91
CA LYS A 17 33.99 -19.19 32.27
C LYS A 17 32.97 -18.80 33.35
N GLY A 18 32.03 -17.93 32.99
CA GLY A 18 30.95 -17.47 33.86
C GLY A 18 29.62 -18.17 33.61
N SER A 19 28.58 -17.70 34.31
CA SER A 19 27.21 -18.19 34.12
C SER A 19 26.73 -17.89 32.71
N VAL A 20 26.10 -18.87 32.06
CA VAL A 20 25.48 -18.68 30.75
C VAL A 20 24.13 -17.98 30.97
N ARG A 21 23.99 -16.77 30.42
CA ARG A 21 22.82 -15.90 30.60
C ARG A 21 21.78 -16.06 29.50
N GLY A 22 22.19 -16.63 28.36
CA GLY A 22 21.30 -16.86 27.24
C GLY A 22 21.85 -17.90 26.28
N VAL A 23 20.95 -18.69 25.72
CA VAL A 23 21.22 -19.62 24.63
C VAL A 23 20.09 -19.52 23.61
N ALA A 24 20.45 -19.32 22.35
CA ALA A 24 19.51 -19.31 21.25
C ALA A 24 20.03 -20.16 20.08
N VAL A 25 19.11 -20.78 19.37
CA VAL A 25 19.39 -21.55 18.15
C VAL A 25 18.58 -20.93 17.04
N ASP A 26 19.24 -20.73 15.90
CA ASP A 26 18.64 -20.28 14.66
C ASP A 26 17.52 -21.23 14.17
N GLY A 27 16.54 -20.70 13.44
CA GLY A 27 15.42 -21.47 12.88
C GLY A 27 15.85 -22.62 11.97
N LEU A 28 16.99 -22.51 11.29
CA LEU A 28 17.53 -23.57 10.42
C LEU A 28 18.41 -24.59 11.16
N ASN A 29 18.59 -24.46 12.48
CA ASN A 29 19.48 -25.30 13.29
C ASN A 29 20.93 -25.38 12.74
N GLN A 30 21.42 -24.28 12.16
CA GLN A 30 22.80 -24.20 11.67
C GLN A 30 23.72 -23.56 12.70
N LEU A 31 23.21 -22.58 13.43
CA LEU A 31 23.97 -21.75 14.35
C LEU A 31 23.35 -21.76 15.75
N THR A 32 24.22 -21.79 16.76
CA THR A 32 23.86 -21.58 18.16
C THR A 32 24.59 -20.36 18.66
N VAL A 33 23.88 -19.48 19.36
CA VAL A 33 24.44 -18.28 19.97
C VAL A 33 24.33 -18.41 21.47
N THR A 34 25.41 -18.12 22.19
CA THR A 34 25.46 -18.18 23.65
C THR A 34 26.04 -16.90 24.22
N THR A 35 25.46 -16.42 25.32
CA THR A 35 25.97 -15.29 26.10
C THR A 35 26.40 -15.74 27.48
N GLY A 36 27.55 -15.25 27.92
CA GLY A 36 28.05 -15.47 29.27
C GLY A 36 28.08 -14.19 30.10
N SER A 37 28.10 -14.33 31.43
CA SER A 37 28.31 -13.22 32.39
C SER A 37 29.70 -12.57 32.26
N GLU A 38 30.59 -13.15 31.46
CA GLU A 38 31.91 -12.59 31.12
C GLU A 38 31.83 -11.48 30.05
N GLY A 39 30.63 -11.13 29.57
CA GLY A 39 30.45 -10.12 28.52
C GLY A 39 30.83 -10.60 27.12
N LEU A 40 30.90 -11.93 26.92
CA LEU A 40 31.21 -12.53 25.61
C LEU A 40 29.96 -13.15 24.99
N LEU A 41 29.76 -12.82 23.72
CA LEU A 41 28.81 -13.47 22.81
C LEU A 41 29.59 -14.45 21.93
N LYS A 42 29.23 -15.73 21.95
CA LYS A 42 29.89 -16.79 21.18
C LYS A 42 28.93 -17.41 20.18
N PHE A 43 29.41 -17.61 18.96
CA PHE A 43 28.69 -18.21 17.85
C PHE A 43 29.26 -19.59 17.55
N TRP A 44 28.41 -20.60 17.55
CA TRP A 44 28.80 -22.00 17.39
C TRP A 44 28.08 -22.61 16.21
N ASN A 45 28.77 -23.47 15.46
CA ASN A 45 28.08 -24.34 14.51
C ASN A 45 27.24 -25.36 15.30
N PHE A 46 25.94 -25.44 15.07
CA PHE A 46 25.05 -26.33 15.81
C PHE A 46 25.41 -27.81 15.63
N LYS A 47 25.77 -28.23 14.41
CA LYS A 47 26.10 -29.63 14.10
C LYS A 47 27.49 -30.01 14.58
N ASN A 48 28.47 -29.17 14.25
CA ASN A 48 29.88 -29.46 14.50
C ASN A 48 30.33 -29.06 15.91
N LYS A 49 29.58 -28.19 16.60
CA LYS A 49 29.87 -27.64 17.94
C LYS A 49 31.18 -26.84 18.03
N ILE A 50 31.68 -26.39 16.89
CA ILE A 50 32.89 -25.59 16.76
C ILE A 50 32.55 -24.11 16.96
N LEU A 51 33.39 -23.39 17.71
CA LEU A 51 33.31 -21.94 17.83
C LEU A 51 33.66 -21.29 16.48
N ILE A 52 32.72 -20.56 15.90
CA ILE A 52 32.90 -19.83 14.64
C ILE A 52 33.43 -18.43 14.94
N HIS A 53 32.79 -17.74 15.90
CA HIS A 53 33.09 -16.34 16.20
C HIS A 53 32.84 -16.02 17.68
N SER A 54 33.60 -15.07 18.20
CA SER A 54 33.43 -14.54 19.55
C SER A 54 33.48 -13.02 19.49
N MET A 55 32.53 -12.37 20.15
CA MET A 55 32.40 -10.92 20.20
C MET A 55 32.33 -10.47 21.65
N SER A 56 33.04 -9.40 22.00
CA SER A 56 32.94 -8.74 23.30
C SER A 56 31.84 -7.69 23.28
N LEU A 57 30.96 -7.72 24.27
CA LEU A 57 29.93 -6.72 24.51
C LEU A 57 30.49 -5.57 25.36
N SER A 58 29.82 -4.42 25.32
CA SER A 58 30.17 -3.23 26.12
C SER A 58 30.04 -3.49 27.62
N SER A 59 29.01 -4.22 28.01
CA SER A 59 28.70 -4.60 29.38
C SER A 59 28.13 -6.03 29.44
N THR A 60 27.85 -6.51 30.65
CA THR A 60 27.41 -7.87 30.89
C THR A 60 25.94 -8.04 30.48
N PRO A 61 25.60 -9.06 29.67
CA PRO A 61 24.21 -9.28 29.27
C PRO A 61 23.43 -9.92 30.42
N ASN A 62 22.29 -9.30 30.76
CA ASN A 62 21.32 -9.86 31.69
C ASN A 62 20.50 -10.96 31.00
N MET A 63 20.04 -10.69 29.77
CA MET A 63 19.15 -11.56 29.01
C MET A 63 19.43 -11.50 27.51
N MET A 64 19.05 -12.57 26.80
CA MET A 64 19.16 -12.70 25.35
C MET A 64 17.88 -13.27 24.76
N LEU A 65 17.39 -12.65 23.69
CA LEU A 65 16.22 -13.09 22.94
C LEU A 65 16.52 -13.11 21.44
N LEU A 66 16.13 -14.18 20.75
CA LEU A 66 16.27 -14.31 19.30
C LEU A 66 14.91 -14.29 18.62
N HIS A 67 14.69 -13.34 17.73
CA HIS A 67 13.63 -13.43 16.73
C HIS A 67 14.06 -14.36 15.59
N ARG A 68 13.58 -15.61 15.62
CA ARG A 68 14.08 -16.67 14.74
C ARG A 68 13.86 -16.42 13.25
N ASP A 69 12.78 -15.75 12.89
CA ASP A 69 12.40 -15.57 11.48
C ASP A 69 13.22 -14.47 10.80
N SER A 70 13.62 -13.43 11.55
CA SER A 70 14.46 -12.34 11.03
C SER A 70 15.96 -12.53 11.30
N GLY A 71 16.34 -13.50 12.15
CA GLY A 71 17.74 -13.68 12.57
C GLY A 71 18.27 -12.56 13.46
N ILE A 72 17.40 -11.74 14.03
CA ILE A 72 17.78 -10.61 14.89
C ILE A 72 17.80 -11.04 16.37
N LEU A 73 18.89 -10.69 17.05
CA LEU A 73 19.13 -10.97 18.46
C LEU A 73 19.01 -9.68 19.29
N GLY A 74 18.15 -9.67 20.29
CA GLY A 74 18.08 -8.64 21.33
C GLY A 74 18.87 -9.06 22.58
N LEU A 75 19.64 -8.13 23.13
CA LEU A 75 20.42 -8.32 24.34
C LEU A 75 20.09 -7.20 25.33
N ALA A 76 19.57 -7.54 26.51
CA ALA A 76 19.49 -6.59 27.62
C ALA A 76 20.80 -6.62 28.38
N LEU A 77 21.39 -5.46 28.55
CA LEU A 77 22.66 -5.27 29.23
C LEU A 77 22.47 -4.73 30.66
N ASP A 78 23.46 -4.92 31.52
CA ASP A 78 23.42 -4.46 32.92
C ASP A 78 23.55 -2.92 33.05
N ASP A 79 23.96 -2.22 31.99
CA ASP A 79 23.98 -0.75 31.91
C ASP A 79 22.61 -0.14 31.52
N PHE A 80 21.55 -0.95 31.57
CA PHE A 80 20.17 -0.59 31.20
C PHE A 80 19.97 -0.28 29.71
N SER A 81 20.96 -0.57 28.87
CA SER A 81 20.82 -0.49 27.42
C SER A 81 20.34 -1.81 26.82
N ILE A 82 19.84 -1.72 25.59
CA ILE A 82 19.47 -2.88 24.79
C ILE A 82 20.30 -2.84 23.51
N SER A 83 21.10 -3.88 23.30
CA SER A 83 21.85 -4.07 22.06
C SER A 83 21.10 -5.01 21.13
N VAL A 84 20.94 -4.61 19.87
CA VAL A 84 20.36 -5.45 18.82
C VAL A 84 21.45 -5.86 17.84
N LEU A 85 21.58 -7.16 17.63
CA LEU A 85 22.60 -7.77 16.79
C LEU A 85 21.97 -8.61 15.68
N ASP A 86 22.51 -8.50 14.47
CA ASP A 86 22.21 -9.42 13.39
C ASP A 86 23.16 -10.63 13.46
N ILE A 87 22.57 -11.82 13.52
CA ILE A 87 23.28 -13.09 13.66
C ILE A 87 24.06 -13.46 12.39
N GLU A 88 23.57 -13.10 11.20
CA GLU A 88 24.22 -13.47 9.94
C GLU A 88 25.51 -12.65 9.72
N THR A 89 25.39 -11.33 9.87
CA THR A 89 26.52 -10.41 9.75
C THR A 89 27.41 -10.38 10.99
N ARG A 90 26.90 -10.86 12.14
CA ARG A 90 27.56 -10.85 13.47
C ARG A 90 27.97 -9.45 13.90
N LYS A 91 27.08 -8.47 13.68
CA LYS A 91 27.32 -7.07 14.01
C LYS A 91 26.16 -6.52 14.83
N ILE A 92 26.49 -5.62 15.75
CA ILE A 92 25.50 -4.81 16.45
C ILE A 92 24.94 -3.81 15.44
N VAL A 93 23.63 -3.84 15.22
CA VAL A 93 22.91 -3.01 14.25
C VAL A 93 22.27 -1.81 14.93
N ARG A 94 21.73 -1.99 16.13
CA ARG A 94 21.11 -0.93 16.94
C ARG A 94 21.52 -1.04 18.40
N GLU A 95 21.49 0.09 19.08
CA GLU A 95 21.66 0.19 20.52
C GLU A 95 20.61 1.17 21.04
N PHE A 96 19.79 0.73 21.98
CA PHE A 96 18.75 1.53 22.61
C PHE A 96 19.16 1.88 24.03
N SER A 97 19.07 3.16 24.35
CA SER A 97 19.31 3.68 25.69
C SER A 97 18.12 4.54 26.11
N GLY A 98 17.83 4.57 27.40
CA GLY A 98 16.78 5.42 27.95
C GLY A 98 16.09 4.86 29.19
N HIS A 99 16.15 3.55 29.43
CA HIS A 99 15.70 2.97 30.70
C HIS A 99 16.55 3.51 31.86
N GLN A 100 15.89 3.72 33.01
CA GLN A 100 16.54 4.20 34.24
C GLN A 100 16.74 3.09 35.27
N GLY A 101 16.24 1.90 34.99
CA GLY A 101 16.36 0.73 35.85
C GLY A 101 16.70 -0.53 35.07
N GLN A 102 16.95 -1.60 35.81
CA GLN A 102 17.26 -2.91 35.26
C GLN A 102 16.13 -3.40 34.35
N ILE A 103 16.49 -3.79 33.13
CA ILE A 103 15.55 -4.41 32.19
C ILE A 103 15.28 -5.83 32.68
N ASN A 104 14.03 -6.10 33.04
CA ASN A 104 13.59 -7.39 33.54
C ASN A 104 13.32 -8.35 32.40
N ASP A 105 12.63 -7.88 31.36
CA ASP A 105 12.21 -8.71 30.25
C ASP A 105 12.08 -7.90 28.96
N MET A 106 12.09 -8.59 27.82
CA MET A 106 11.90 -8.01 26.49
C MET A 106 11.28 -9.05 25.57
N THR A 107 10.51 -8.59 24.58
CA THR A 107 9.91 -9.44 23.56
C THR A 107 9.95 -8.73 22.22
N PHE A 108 10.17 -9.50 21.15
CA PHE A 108 9.93 -9.00 19.80
C PHE A 108 8.44 -9.05 19.48
N SER A 109 8.00 -8.15 18.60
CA SER A 109 6.75 -8.37 17.87
C SER A 109 6.90 -9.54 16.90
N PRO A 110 5.81 -10.26 16.55
CA PRO A 110 5.91 -11.41 15.65
C PRO A 110 6.35 -11.09 14.23
N ASP A 111 6.14 -9.85 13.79
CA ASP A 111 6.65 -9.34 12.50
C ASP A 111 8.14 -8.93 12.58
N GLY A 112 8.74 -8.95 13.77
CA GLY A 112 10.12 -8.54 14.01
C GLY A 112 10.37 -7.04 13.82
N ARG A 113 9.32 -6.20 13.77
CA ARG A 113 9.46 -4.75 13.59
C ARG A 113 9.76 -4.03 14.90
N TRP A 114 9.11 -4.44 15.97
CA TRP A 114 9.20 -3.81 17.29
C TRP A 114 9.94 -4.70 18.27
N LEU A 115 10.64 -4.04 19.19
CA LEU A 115 11.16 -4.63 20.41
C LEU A 115 10.46 -3.95 21.58
N ILE A 116 9.79 -4.72 22.42
CA ILE A 116 9.11 -4.21 23.62
C ILE A 116 9.95 -4.62 24.82
N SER A 117 10.30 -3.67 25.68
CA SER A 117 11.09 -3.90 26.88
C SER A 117 10.37 -3.45 28.13
N ALA A 118 10.53 -4.21 29.20
CA ALA A 118 9.96 -3.96 30.52
C ALA A 118 11.10 -3.79 31.55
N SER A 119 11.05 -2.73 32.34
CA SER A 119 12.11 -2.39 33.30
C SER A 119 11.60 -2.16 34.72
N MET A 120 12.50 -2.29 35.69
CA MET A 120 12.28 -1.96 37.10
C MET A 120 12.01 -0.47 37.35
N ASP A 121 12.20 0.40 36.35
CA ASP A 121 11.77 1.81 36.40
C ASP A 121 10.25 2.00 36.21
N CYS A 122 9.48 0.90 36.26
CA CYS A 122 8.05 0.84 36.01
C CYS A 122 7.63 1.23 34.58
N SER A 123 8.56 1.35 33.63
CA SER A 123 8.25 1.65 32.24
C SER A 123 8.20 0.40 31.36
N VAL A 124 7.25 0.40 30.42
CA VAL A 124 7.27 -0.45 29.24
C VAL A 124 7.52 0.45 28.04
N ARG A 125 8.50 0.07 27.23
CA ARG A 125 8.95 0.85 26.06
C ARG A 125 8.88 0.02 24.81
N THR A 126 8.41 0.63 23.73
CA THR A 126 8.32 0.03 22.40
C THR A 126 9.29 0.74 21.47
N TRP A 127 10.27 -0.02 20.99
CA TRP A 127 11.33 0.45 20.09
C TRP A 127 11.06 -0.03 18.66
N ASP A 128 11.18 0.87 17.70
CA ASP A 128 11.16 0.52 16.27
C ASP A 128 12.55 0.07 15.83
N LEU A 129 12.68 -1.15 15.32
CA LEU A 129 13.96 -1.63 14.79
C LEU A 129 14.37 -0.93 13.48
N PRO A 130 13.46 -0.69 12.50
CA PRO A 130 13.80 0.00 11.27
C PRO A 130 14.28 1.44 11.48
N SER A 131 13.53 2.29 12.20
CA SER A 131 13.97 3.67 12.46
C SER A 131 15.02 3.78 13.56
N GLY A 132 15.06 2.81 14.50
CA GLY A 132 15.99 2.84 15.63
C GLY A 132 15.56 3.82 16.72
N CYS A 133 14.26 4.11 16.83
CA CYS A 133 13.73 5.09 17.76
C CYS A 133 12.70 4.50 18.73
N LEU A 134 12.51 5.20 19.85
CA LEU A 134 11.42 4.93 20.79
C LEU A 134 10.12 5.45 20.19
N ILE A 135 9.13 4.58 19.95
CA ILE A 135 7.81 4.99 19.42
C ILE A 135 6.82 5.21 20.56
N ASP A 136 6.87 4.36 21.57
CA ASP A 136 5.89 4.39 22.67
C ASP A 136 6.56 4.08 24.00
N SER A 137 6.06 4.73 25.05
CA SER A 137 6.53 4.55 26.42
C SER A 137 5.39 4.88 27.36
N PHE A 138 5.04 3.95 28.23
CA PHE A 138 4.08 4.20 29.32
C PHE A 138 4.62 3.67 30.65
N LEU A 139 4.21 4.33 31.73
CA LEU A 139 4.53 3.97 33.10
C LEU A 139 3.37 3.19 33.71
N LEU A 140 3.71 2.27 34.60
CA LEU A 140 2.77 1.43 35.32
C LEU A 140 2.89 1.69 36.82
N ASP A 141 1.83 1.42 37.57
CA ASP A 141 1.85 1.55 39.04
C ASP A 141 2.87 0.63 39.71
N SER A 142 3.04 -0.57 39.14
CA SER A 142 3.90 -1.63 39.65
C SER A 142 4.88 -2.09 38.56
N ALA A 143 6.14 -2.29 38.95
CA ALA A 143 7.19 -2.67 38.02
C ALA A 143 6.85 -3.98 37.28
N PRO A 144 6.87 -3.99 35.93
CA PRO A 144 6.66 -5.19 35.15
C PRO A 144 7.87 -6.13 35.25
N LEU A 145 7.62 -7.40 35.55
CA LEU A 145 8.64 -8.45 35.64
C LEU A 145 8.79 -9.22 34.33
N ASN A 146 7.68 -9.53 33.66
CA ASN A 146 7.70 -10.23 32.38
C ASN A 146 6.86 -9.50 31.34
N VAL A 147 7.30 -9.62 30.09
CA VAL A 147 6.58 -9.10 28.93
C VAL A 147 6.67 -10.10 27.79
N THR A 148 5.53 -10.49 27.22
CA THR A 148 5.50 -11.41 26.09
C THR A 148 4.41 -11.04 25.11
N MET A 149 4.74 -11.04 23.82
CA MET A 149 3.77 -10.85 22.75
C MET A 149 3.17 -12.20 22.36
N SER A 150 1.87 -12.20 22.09
CA SER A 150 1.21 -13.31 21.42
C SER A 150 1.88 -13.57 20.05
N PRO A 151 2.01 -14.83 19.61
CA PRO A 151 2.60 -15.14 18.30
C PRO A 151 1.85 -14.55 17.11
N THR A 152 0.57 -14.17 17.29
CA THR A 152 -0.24 -13.50 16.28
C THR A 152 -0.08 -11.98 16.30
N GLY A 153 0.36 -11.41 17.43
CA GLY A 153 0.56 -9.98 17.60
C GLY A 153 -0.65 -9.22 18.15
N ASP A 154 -1.72 -9.95 18.50
CA ASP A 154 -2.99 -9.39 18.97
C ASP A 154 -2.90 -8.88 20.41
N PHE A 155 -2.24 -9.64 21.27
CA PHE A 155 -2.13 -9.37 22.69
C PHE A 155 -0.68 -9.26 23.15
N LEU A 156 -0.43 -8.32 24.08
CA LEU A 156 0.75 -8.28 24.94
C LEU A 156 0.33 -8.77 26.33
N ALA A 157 1.12 -9.64 26.94
CA ALA A 157 0.92 -10.08 28.32
C ALA A 157 2.02 -9.53 29.22
N THR A 158 1.63 -8.93 30.35
CA THR A 158 2.56 -8.43 31.37
C THR A 158 2.27 -9.05 32.73
N SER A 159 3.34 -9.30 33.51
CA SER A 159 3.25 -9.64 34.93
C SER A 159 3.98 -8.57 35.74
N HIS A 160 3.54 -8.31 36.98
CA HIS A 160 4.07 -7.20 37.78
C HIS A 160 4.44 -7.64 39.20
N VAL A 161 5.31 -6.86 39.84
CA VAL A 161 5.67 -7.03 41.25
C VAL A 161 4.43 -6.90 42.13
N ASP A 162 4.31 -7.77 43.14
CA ASP A 162 3.21 -7.79 44.13
C ASP A 162 1.79 -8.04 43.57
N HIS A 163 1.65 -8.37 42.28
CA HIS A 163 0.40 -8.76 41.66
C HIS A 163 0.42 -10.24 41.25
N LEU A 164 -0.63 -10.98 41.63
CA LEU A 164 -0.77 -12.41 41.30
C LEU A 164 -1.21 -12.65 39.84
N GLY A 165 -1.89 -11.67 39.24
CA GLY A 165 -2.49 -11.78 37.91
C GLY A 165 -1.52 -11.53 36.76
N ILE A 166 -1.91 -11.99 35.57
CA ILE A 166 -1.31 -11.62 34.30
C ILE A 166 -2.27 -10.62 33.64
N TYR A 167 -1.72 -9.52 33.15
CA TYR A 167 -2.47 -8.45 32.50
C TYR A 167 -2.31 -8.57 30.99
N LEU A 168 -3.42 -8.39 30.27
CA LEU A 168 -3.46 -8.48 28.81
C LEU A 168 -3.77 -7.11 28.22
N TRP A 169 -2.99 -6.74 27.22
CA TRP A 169 -3.14 -5.50 26.45
C TRP A 169 -3.45 -5.85 25.01
N SER A 170 -4.42 -5.16 24.40
CA SER A 170 -4.75 -5.32 22.98
C SER A 170 -3.88 -4.40 22.12
N ASN A 171 -3.33 -4.93 21.03
CA ASN A 171 -2.56 -4.13 20.10
C ASN A 171 -3.47 -3.28 19.19
N ILE A 172 -3.46 -1.96 19.39
CA ILE A 172 -4.26 -0.99 18.64
C ILE A 172 -3.80 -0.88 17.18
N SER A 173 -2.52 -1.18 16.88
CA SER A 173 -1.98 -1.06 15.52
C SER A 173 -2.58 -2.02 14.51
N LEU A 174 -3.31 -3.05 14.98
CA LEU A 174 -4.03 -3.98 14.11
C LEU A 174 -5.36 -3.41 13.61
N TYR A 175 -5.93 -2.43 14.31
CA TYR A 175 -7.25 -1.87 14.04
C TYR A 175 -7.22 -0.42 13.60
N SER A 176 -6.13 0.30 13.89
CA SER A 176 -5.94 1.70 13.47
C SER A 176 -4.50 1.97 13.08
N VAL A 177 -4.31 3.00 12.25
CA VAL A 177 -2.98 3.50 11.91
C VAL A 177 -2.39 4.21 13.13
N VAL A 178 -1.25 3.74 13.62
CA VAL A 178 -0.49 4.35 14.72
C VAL A 178 0.70 5.10 14.14
N SER A 179 0.94 6.35 14.56
CA SER A 179 2.17 7.06 14.17
C SER A 179 3.39 6.35 14.71
N LEU A 180 4.37 6.12 13.85
CA LEU A 180 5.68 5.60 14.24
C LEU A 180 6.70 6.73 14.44
N ARG A 181 6.21 7.90 14.87
CA ARG A 181 7.07 9.06 15.09
C ARG A 181 7.94 8.77 16.32
N PRO A 182 9.25 9.10 16.25
CA PRO A 182 10.10 9.00 17.42
C PRO A 182 9.58 9.94 18.51
N LEU A 183 9.41 9.43 19.72
CA LEU A 183 9.11 10.26 20.87
C LEU A 183 10.30 11.19 21.17
N PRO A 184 10.05 12.44 21.61
CA PRO A 184 11.12 13.35 21.98
C PRO A 184 11.90 12.81 23.18
N ALA A 185 13.18 13.17 23.30
CA ALA A 185 14.06 12.69 24.37
C ALA A 185 13.55 13.08 25.78
N ASP A 186 12.84 14.21 25.89
CA ASP A 186 12.26 14.72 27.14
C ASP A 186 10.83 14.21 27.37
N TYR A 187 10.36 13.22 26.60
CA TYR A 187 9.02 12.66 26.77
C TYR A 187 8.84 12.05 28.16
N VAL A 188 7.88 12.58 28.92
CA VAL A 188 7.48 12.02 30.20
C VAL A 188 6.37 11.01 29.92
N PRO A 189 6.57 9.71 30.24
CA PRO A 189 5.56 8.71 29.96
C PRO A 189 4.32 8.92 30.83
N SER A 190 3.15 8.64 30.26
CA SER A 190 1.89 8.66 31.01
C SER A 190 1.79 7.45 31.94
N VAL A 191 1.19 7.64 33.11
CA VAL A 191 0.88 6.54 34.03
C VAL A 191 -0.41 5.88 33.58
N VAL A 192 -0.34 4.59 33.25
CA VAL A 192 -1.46 3.79 32.76
C VAL A 192 -1.86 2.79 33.85
N MET A 193 -3.17 2.73 34.11
CA MET A 193 -3.74 1.76 35.03
C MET A 193 -3.69 0.35 34.48
N LEU A 194 -3.40 -0.60 35.36
CA LEU A 194 -3.42 -2.02 35.01
C LEU A 194 -4.84 -2.44 34.59
N PRO A 195 -4.99 -3.23 33.51
CA PRO A 195 -6.29 -3.74 33.08
C PRO A 195 -7.04 -4.45 34.22
N GLY A 196 -8.20 -3.92 34.60
CA GLY A 196 -9.03 -4.49 35.67
C GLY A 196 -9.93 -5.64 35.18
N THR A 197 -10.40 -6.48 36.12
CA THR A 197 -11.40 -7.53 35.86
C THR A 197 -12.85 -7.03 35.92
N CYS A 198 -13.08 -5.78 36.34
CA CYS A 198 -14.39 -5.16 36.28
C CYS A 198 -14.61 -4.57 34.89
N GLN A 199 -15.78 -4.85 34.30
CA GLN A 199 -16.36 -3.96 33.29
C GLN A 199 -16.61 -2.62 33.98
N THR A 200 -15.64 -1.73 33.96
CA THR A 200 -15.92 -0.32 34.18
C THR A 200 -16.88 0.09 33.08
N GLN A 201 -18.13 0.37 33.46
CA GLN A 201 -19.07 1.13 32.64
C GLN A 201 -18.29 2.27 32.04
N ASP A 202 -18.20 2.30 30.70
CA ASP A 202 -17.69 3.38 29.86
C ASP A 202 -17.17 4.54 30.70
N VAL A 203 -16.00 4.35 31.31
CA VAL A 203 -15.19 5.50 31.63
C VAL A 203 -14.85 5.93 30.23
N GLU A 204 -15.52 6.99 29.77
CA GLU A 204 -14.91 7.99 28.93
C GLU A 204 -13.54 8.29 29.58
N LEU A 205 -12.58 7.37 29.43
CA LEU A 205 -11.27 7.72 28.95
C LEU A 205 -11.68 8.64 27.85
N SER A 206 -11.48 9.94 28.09
CA SER A 206 -11.30 10.86 27.00
C SER A 206 -10.46 10.04 26.05
N GLU A 207 -11.09 9.55 24.98
CA GLU A 207 -10.43 9.37 23.73
C GLU A 207 -9.83 10.77 23.59
N GLU A 208 -8.61 10.95 24.12
CA GLU A 208 -7.64 11.76 23.44
C GLU A 208 -7.77 11.17 22.06
N THR A 209 -8.58 11.87 21.27
CA THR A 209 -8.70 11.69 19.86
C THR A 209 -7.26 11.68 19.47
N ILE A 210 -6.71 10.47 19.32
CA ILE A 210 -5.44 10.26 18.65
C ILE A 210 -5.83 10.81 17.31
N GLU A 211 -5.54 12.09 17.09
CA GLU A 211 -5.75 12.70 15.80
C GLU A 211 -5.12 11.70 14.85
N PRO A 212 -5.86 11.20 13.85
CA PRO A 212 -5.31 10.25 12.91
C PRO A 212 -4.10 10.96 12.31
N SER A 213 -2.94 10.62 12.85
CA SER A 213 -1.70 11.23 12.46
C SER A 213 -1.42 10.56 11.14
N ASP A 214 -1.80 11.25 10.06
CA ASP A 214 -1.83 10.87 8.65
C ASP A 214 -0.48 10.40 8.07
N GLU A 215 0.49 10.06 8.90
CA GLU A 215 1.89 9.91 8.50
C GLU A 215 2.50 8.62 9.07
N MET A 216 1.90 7.47 8.76
CA MET A 216 2.79 6.45 8.22
C MET A 216 3.37 7.05 6.94
N ILE A 217 4.69 7.08 6.80
CA ILE A 217 5.36 7.50 5.57
C ILE A 217 5.10 6.41 4.52
N ALA A 218 3.85 6.27 4.09
CA ALA A 218 3.51 5.61 2.85
C ALA A 218 4.13 6.49 1.78
N TYR A 219 5.11 5.94 1.06
CA TYR A 219 5.71 6.66 -0.05
C TYR A 219 4.67 6.76 -1.16
N ASP A 220 4.02 7.91 -1.26
CA ASP A 220 3.17 8.23 -2.39
C ASP A 220 4.05 8.52 -3.61
N SER A 221 4.03 7.61 -4.58
CA SER A 221 4.81 7.81 -5.80
C SER A 221 4.26 9.00 -6.57
N PRO A 222 5.11 9.93 -7.03
CA PRO A 222 4.67 11.06 -7.83
C PRO A 222 4.05 10.58 -9.16
N GLU A 223 3.10 11.33 -9.70
CA GLU A 223 2.41 10.98 -10.95
C GLU A 223 3.38 10.80 -12.13
N GLN A 224 4.45 11.59 -12.17
CA GLN A 224 5.50 11.49 -13.18
C GLN A 224 6.82 11.95 -12.57
N LEU A 225 7.86 11.13 -12.74
CA LEU A 225 9.20 11.41 -12.22
C LEU A 225 9.95 12.44 -13.08
N ASN A 226 9.72 12.46 -14.39
CA ASN A 226 10.37 13.37 -15.34
C ASN A 226 9.50 13.53 -16.59
N GLU A 227 9.45 14.74 -17.15
CA GLU A 227 8.68 15.08 -18.36
C GLU A 227 9.08 14.24 -19.59
N GLN A 228 10.32 13.78 -19.67
CA GLN A 228 10.79 12.95 -20.78
C GLN A 228 10.32 11.49 -20.69
N LEU A 229 9.92 11.05 -19.50
CA LEU A 229 9.49 9.67 -19.24
C LEU A 229 8.03 9.49 -19.61
N VAL A 230 7.78 8.41 -20.35
CA VAL A 230 6.43 7.96 -20.68
C VAL A 230 5.81 7.30 -19.46
N THR A 231 4.68 7.83 -19.02
CA THR A 231 3.89 7.29 -17.90
C THR A 231 2.59 6.70 -18.40
N LEU A 232 2.16 5.62 -17.72
CA LEU A 232 0.87 5.00 -17.94
C LEU A 232 -0.15 5.57 -16.95
N SER A 233 -1.44 5.48 -17.26
CA SER A 233 -2.49 5.90 -16.34
C SER A 233 -2.59 4.98 -15.13
N LEU A 234 -3.06 5.54 -14.01
CA LEU A 234 -3.42 4.79 -12.80
C LEU A 234 -4.74 4.01 -12.96
N LEU A 235 -5.40 4.08 -14.13
CA LEU A 235 -6.66 3.41 -14.37
C LEU A 235 -6.45 1.92 -14.66
N PRO A 236 -7.41 1.04 -14.29
CA PRO A 236 -7.32 -0.38 -14.63
C PRO A 236 -7.22 -0.61 -16.13
N GLU A 237 -6.30 -1.49 -16.55
CA GLU A 237 -6.07 -1.80 -17.97
C GLU A 237 -7.32 -2.25 -18.73
N SER A 238 -8.26 -2.87 -18.02
CA SER A 238 -9.53 -3.36 -18.59
C SER A 238 -10.40 -2.23 -19.14
N ARG A 239 -10.24 -0.99 -18.68
CA ARG A 239 -11.05 0.15 -19.16
C ARG A 239 -10.75 0.50 -20.62
N TRP A 240 -9.47 0.59 -20.98
CA TRP A 240 -9.06 1.00 -22.33
C TRP A 240 -8.81 -0.18 -23.28
N LYS A 241 -8.40 -1.36 -22.79
CA LYS A 241 -8.27 -2.57 -23.65
C LYS A 241 -9.61 -3.01 -24.25
N ASN A 242 -10.69 -2.86 -23.49
CA ASN A 242 -12.03 -3.23 -23.95
C ASN A 242 -12.63 -2.23 -24.94
N LEU A 243 -12.11 -1.00 -24.97
CA LEU A 243 -12.70 0.15 -25.66
C LEU A 243 -12.81 -0.06 -27.18
N LEU A 244 -11.82 -0.70 -27.81
CA LEU A 244 -11.87 -1.04 -29.25
C LEU A 244 -12.89 -2.14 -29.57
N ASN A 245 -13.08 -3.07 -28.64
CA ASN A 245 -13.85 -4.31 -28.81
C ASN A 245 -15.22 -4.26 -28.12
N LEU A 246 -15.69 -3.08 -27.68
CA LEU A 246 -16.96 -2.91 -26.99
C LEU A 246 -18.14 -3.48 -27.77
N ASP A 247 -18.16 -3.32 -29.09
CA ASP A 247 -19.23 -3.87 -29.94
C ASP A 247 -19.33 -5.40 -29.83
N ILE A 248 -18.18 -6.08 -29.82
CA ILE A 248 -18.08 -7.53 -29.73
C ILE A 248 -18.48 -7.99 -28.32
N ILE A 249 -18.02 -7.26 -27.30
CA ILE A 249 -18.35 -7.53 -25.89
C ILE A 249 -19.86 -7.35 -25.67
N LYS A 250 -20.44 -6.25 -26.14
CA LYS A 250 -21.88 -5.99 -26.08
C LYS A 250 -22.67 -7.07 -26.81
N LYS A 251 -22.23 -7.50 -28.00
CA LYS A 251 -22.87 -8.61 -28.74
C LYS A 251 -22.80 -9.93 -27.99
N LYS A 252 -21.65 -10.26 -27.39
CA LYS A 252 -21.45 -11.49 -26.60
C LYS A 252 -22.27 -11.48 -25.30
N ASN A 253 -22.43 -10.31 -24.70
CA ASN A 253 -23.18 -10.15 -23.44
C ASN A 253 -24.70 -10.06 -23.66
N LYS A 254 -25.19 -9.94 -24.90
CA LYS A 254 -26.63 -10.02 -25.16
C LYS A 254 -27.15 -11.41 -24.77
N PRO A 255 -28.29 -11.50 -24.06
CA PRO A 255 -28.87 -12.79 -23.71
C PRO A 255 -29.25 -13.56 -24.98
N LYS A 256 -29.09 -14.89 -24.95
CA LYS A 256 -29.41 -15.76 -26.09
C LYS A 256 -30.89 -15.69 -26.49
N GLU A 257 -31.76 -15.58 -25.49
CA GLU A 257 -33.18 -15.33 -25.68
C GLU A 257 -33.48 -13.89 -25.25
N PRO A 258 -34.18 -13.09 -26.09
CA PRO A 258 -34.56 -11.75 -25.70
C PRO A 258 -35.52 -11.81 -24.49
N PRO A 259 -35.40 -10.88 -23.53
CA PRO A 259 -36.30 -10.84 -22.38
C PRO A 259 -37.75 -10.68 -22.85
N LYS A 260 -38.68 -11.40 -22.21
CA LYS A 260 -40.12 -11.32 -22.52
C LYS A 260 -40.65 -9.96 -22.08
N VAL A 261 -40.70 -9.01 -23.00
CA VAL A 261 -41.26 -7.67 -22.78
C VAL A 261 -42.79 -7.79 -22.66
N PRO A 262 -43.44 -7.20 -21.64
CA PRO A 262 -44.89 -7.20 -21.53
C PRO A 262 -45.52 -6.42 -22.71
N LYS A 263 -46.72 -6.83 -23.14
CA LYS A 263 -47.42 -6.22 -24.28
C LYS A 263 -47.74 -4.73 -24.07
N SER A 264 -47.80 -4.27 -22.83
CA SER A 264 -48.03 -2.88 -22.44
C SER A 264 -46.83 -2.29 -21.70
N ALA A 265 -45.64 -2.41 -22.30
CA ALA A 265 -44.47 -1.69 -21.77
C ALA A 265 -44.68 -0.17 -21.95
N PRO A 266 -44.45 0.64 -20.90
CA PRO A 266 -44.53 2.09 -21.03
C PRO A 266 -43.48 2.57 -22.03
N PHE A 267 -43.88 3.46 -22.96
CA PHE A 267 -42.97 4.02 -23.96
C PHE A 267 -41.86 4.86 -23.32
N PHE A 268 -42.18 5.57 -22.23
CA PHE A 268 -41.21 6.29 -21.40
C PHE A 268 -41.04 5.55 -20.06
N ILE A 269 -39.85 5.01 -19.83
CA ILE A 269 -39.48 4.41 -18.54
C ILE A 269 -39.29 5.57 -17.55
N PRO A 270 -39.89 5.53 -16.35
CA PRO A 270 -39.72 6.58 -15.35
C PRO A 270 -38.23 6.71 -14.98
N THR A 271 -37.73 7.94 -15.01
CA THR A 271 -36.38 8.28 -14.56
C THR A 271 -36.44 8.89 -13.16
N VAL A 272 -35.45 8.56 -12.33
CA VAL A 272 -35.23 9.23 -11.05
C VAL A 272 -34.67 10.62 -11.34
N PRO A 273 -35.29 11.70 -10.84
CA PRO A 273 -34.76 13.04 -11.00
C PRO A 273 -33.41 13.16 -10.28
N GLY A 274 -32.36 13.52 -11.01
CA GLY A 274 -30.99 13.68 -10.51
C GLY A 274 -30.03 14.12 -11.61
N LEU A 275 -28.82 14.55 -11.23
CA LEU A 275 -27.75 14.99 -12.17
C LEU A 275 -27.30 13.87 -13.12
N VAL A 276 -27.38 12.61 -12.69
CA VAL A 276 -27.13 11.44 -13.53
C VAL A 276 -28.47 10.74 -13.76
N PRO A 277 -28.95 10.61 -15.01
CA PRO A 277 -30.21 9.95 -15.29
C PRO A 277 -30.12 8.47 -14.89
N ARG A 278 -30.80 8.11 -13.80
CA ARG A 278 -30.97 6.72 -13.37
C ARG A 278 -32.42 6.31 -13.64
N TYR A 279 -32.62 5.14 -14.22
CA TYR A 279 -33.97 4.59 -14.36
C TYR A 279 -34.50 4.21 -12.98
N ALA A 280 -35.76 4.54 -12.71
CA ALA A 280 -36.42 4.07 -11.50
C ALA A 280 -36.53 2.54 -11.58
N ALA A 281 -36.24 1.85 -10.48
CA ALA A 281 -36.53 0.43 -10.38
C ALA A 281 -38.04 0.22 -10.61
N PRO A 282 -38.48 -0.90 -11.21
CA PRO A 282 -39.89 -1.17 -11.38
C PRO A 282 -40.53 -1.39 -10.00
N GLU A 283 -41.07 -0.34 -9.40
CA GLU A 283 -41.94 -0.46 -8.24
C GLU A 283 -43.23 -1.16 -8.65
N GLN A 284 -43.60 -2.19 -7.88
CA GLN A 284 -44.91 -2.81 -7.98
C GLN A 284 -45.96 -1.80 -7.50
N ASN A 285 -46.65 -1.18 -8.46
CA ASN A 285 -47.96 -0.51 -8.38
C ASN A 285 -48.30 0.33 -7.12
N ASN A 286 -48.49 1.64 -7.27
CA ASN A 286 -49.83 2.25 -7.31
C ASN A 286 -49.78 3.79 -7.48
N ASP A 287 -50.76 4.29 -8.24
CA ASP A 287 -51.34 5.64 -8.24
C ASP A 287 -50.44 6.88 -8.42
N SER A 288 -50.48 7.46 -9.61
CA SER A 288 -51.24 8.71 -9.82
C SER A 288 -51.11 9.21 -11.26
N GLN A 289 -52.26 9.53 -11.86
CA GLN A 289 -52.38 10.22 -13.13
C GLN A 289 -51.81 11.64 -13.00
N GLN A 290 -50.57 11.86 -13.42
CA GLN A 290 -50.14 13.17 -13.90
C GLN A 290 -49.22 12.98 -15.10
N SER A 291 -49.69 13.42 -16.26
CA SER A 291 -48.85 13.63 -17.44
C SER A 291 -47.80 14.68 -17.09
N LYS A 292 -46.63 14.22 -16.63
CA LYS A 292 -45.43 15.05 -16.54
C LYS A 292 -44.98 15.36 -17.96
N VAL A 293 -45.54 16.42 -18.53
CA VAL A 293 -45.01 17.04 -19.75
C VAL A 293 -43.57 17.42 -19.42
N VAL A 294 -42.63 16.66 -19.97
CA VAL A 294 -41.20 16.97 -19.88
C VAL A 294 -41.01 18.25 -20.67
N ASN A 295 -40.64 19.33 -20.00
CA ASN A 295 -40.32 20.59 -20.68
C ASN A 295 -39.03 20.34 -21.49
N LEU A 296 -39.17 20.00 -22.78
CA LEU A 296 -38.06 19.81 -23.73
C LEU A 296 -37.26 21.11 -23.99
N GLY A 297 -37.59 22.21 -23.31
CA GLY A 297 -37.05 23.54 -23.56
C GLY A 297 -35.56 23.74 -23.26
N ILE A 298 -34.90 22.78 -22.59
CA ILE A 298 -33.44 22.80 -22.39
C ILE A 298 -32.90 21.37 -22.52
N LEU A 299 -33.07 20.74 -23.68
CA LEU A 299 -32.08 19.73 -24.10
C LEU A 299 -30.80 20.52 -24.38
N ALA A 300 -29.81 20.41 -23.48
CA ALA A 300 -28.49 20.97 -23.70
C ALA A 300 -28.02 20.58 -25.11
N GLN A 301 -27.76 21.59 -25.96
CA GLN A 301 -27.43 21.38 -27.37
C GLN A 301 -26.09 20.65 -27.56
N LYS A 302 -25.27 20.54 -26.51
CA LYS A 302 -23.94 19.89 -26.52
C LYS A 302 -23.67 19.21 -25.18
N SER A 303 -22.91 18.12 -25.21
CA SER A 303 -22.38 17.44 -24.01
C SER A 303 -21.39 18.33 -23.26
N ASP A 304 -21.29 18.17 -21.94
CA ASP A 304 -20.30 18.84 -21.09
C ASP A 304 -18.87 18.59 -21.57
N PHE A 305 -18.59 17.39 -22.10
CA PHE A 305 -17.29 17.06 -22.69
C PHE A 305 -17.01 17.92 -23.95
N CYS A 306 -17.99 18.08 -24.82
CA CYS A 306 -17.88 18.94 -26.01
C CYS A 306 -17.65 20.41 -25.62
N LEU A 307 -18.34 20.91 -24.59
CA LEU A 307 -18.14 22.28 -24.10
C LEU A 307 -16.71 22.49 -23.57
N LYS A 308 -16.17 21.53 -22.81
CA LYS A 308 -14.79 21.58 -22.31
C LYS A 308 -13.74 21.48 -23.42
N LEU A 309 -14.05 20.75 -24.48
CA LEU A 309 -13.22 20.69 -25.68
C LEU A 309 -13.20 22.02 -26.45
N GLU A 310 -14.35 22.70 -26.58
CA GLU A 310 -14.44 24.03 -27.19
C GLU A 310 -13.69 25.09 -26.37
N GLU A 311 -13.87 25.09 -25.05
CA GLU A 311 -13.08 25.92 -24.13
C GLU A 311 -11.57 25.64 -24.27
N GLY A 312 -11.21 24.36 -24.42
CA GLY A 312 -9.83 23.93 -24.61
C GLY A 312 -9.23 24.38 -25.94
N LEU A 313 -10.04 24.49 -27.01
CA LEU A 313 -9.60 25.01 -28.30
C LEU A 313 -9.21 26.49 -28.22
N VAL A 314 -9.91 27.28 -27.41
CA VAL A 314 -9.60 28.70 -27.18
C VAL A 314 -8.37 28.87 -26.29
N ASN A 315 -8.26 28.06 -25.24
CA ASN A 315 -7.26 28.25 -24.18
C ASN A 315 -6.01 27.37 -24.34
N ASN A 316 -5.97 26.45 -25.31
CA ASN A 316 -4.96 25.38 -25.46
C ASN A 316 -4.74 24.56 -24.17
N LYS A 317 -5.81 24.34 -23.38
CA LYS A 317 -5.79 23.56 -22.13
C LYS A 317 -6.87 22.50 -22.17
N TYR A 318 -6.48 21.22 -22.14
CA TYR A 318 -7.39 20.08 -22.28
C TYR A 318 -7.46 19.16 -21.05
N GLU A 319 -6.82 19.53 -19.94
CA GLU A 319 -6.78 18.72 -18.71
C GLU A 319 -8.18 18.43 -18.14
N ALA A 320 -9.07 19.43 -18.15
CA ALA A 320 -10.44 19.26 -17.67
C ALA A 320 -11.23 18.26 -18.52
N ALA A 321 -11.07 18.31 -19.85
CA ALA A 321 -11.70 17.37 -20.78
C ALA A 321 -11.14 15.94 -20.61
N LEU A 322 -9.83 15.82 -20.36
CA LEU A 322 -9.18 14.55 -20.07
C LEU A 322 -9.68 13.92 -18.77
N ASN A 323 -9.77 14.70 -17.69
CA ASN A 323 -10.27 14.21 -16.40
C ASN A 323 -11.71 13.71 -16.51
N LEU A 324 -12.55 14.41 -17.27
CA LEU A 324 -13.92 13.96 -17.57
C LEU A 324 -13.93 12.60 -18.29
N LEU A 325 -13.06 12.40 -19.29
CA LEU A 325 -12.92 11.10 -19.96
C LEU A 325 -12.42 9.97 -19.05
N LYS A 326 -11.55 10.28 -18.09
CA LYS A 326 -11.03 9.31 -17.11
C LYS A 326 -12.10 8.86 -16.11
N GLU A 327 -13.00 9.76 -15.72
CA GLU A 327 -14.14 9.47 -14.84
C GLU A 327 -15.18 8.57 -15.54
N LEU A 328 -15.36 8.74 -16.85
CA LEU A 328 -16.32 7.97 -17.63
C LEU A 328 -15.96 6.48 -17.75
N GLY A 329 -17.00 5.65 -17.76
CA GLY A 329 -16.87 4.24 -18.09
C GLY A 329 -16.68 4.01 -19.60
N PRO A 330 -16.24 2.80 -20.04
CA PRO A 330 -15.96 2.52 -21.46
C PRO A 330 -17.12 2.82 -22.42
N SER A 331 -18.37 2.55 -21.99
CA SER A 331 -19.56 2.86 -22.81
C SER A 331 -19.83 4.36 -22.90
N GLY A 332 -19.54 5.12 -21.83
CA GLY A 332 -19.66 6.58 -21.82
C GLY A 332 -18.64 7.24 -22.74
N ILE A 333 -17.39 6.75 -22.71
CA ILE A 333 -16.34 7.22 -23.63
C ILE A 333 -16.75 6.97 -25.08
N GLU A 334 -17.28 5.79 -25.40
CA GLU A 334 -17.75 5.47 -26.75
C GLU A 334 -18.91 6.39 -27.20
N THR A 335 -19.84 6.73 -26.30
CA THR A 335 -20.94 7.65 -26.62
C THR A 335 -20.46 9.07 -26.84
N GLU A 336 -19.59 9.57 -25.96
CA GLU A 336 -19.02 10.93 -26.06
C GLU A 336 -18.18 11.08 -27.34
N LEU A 337 -17.32 10.11 -27.64
CA LEU A 337 -16.53 10.13 -28.86
C LEU A 337 -17.40 10.03 -30.11
N ARG A 338 -18.51 9.29 -30.07
CA ARG A 338 -19.46 9.21 -31.18
C ARG A 338 -20.21 10.54 -31.40
N SER A 339 -20.54 11.28 -30.33
CA SER A 339 -21.22 12.58 -30.43
C SER A 339 -20.35 13.72 -30.96
N LEU A 340 -19.04 13.51 -31.16
CA LEU A 340 -18.16 14.55 -31.71
C LEU A 340 -18.43 14.88 -33.18
N SER A 341 -19.02 13.96 -33.96
CA SER A 341 -19.29 14.23 -35.36
C SER A 341 -20.40 15.28 -35.55
N PRO A 342 -20.33 16.08 -36.64
CA PRO A 342 -21.41 16.99 -37.03
C PRO A 342 -22.78 16.31 -37.14
N ASP A 343 -22.81 15.04 -37.58
CA ASP A 343 -24.03 14.24 -37.72
C ASP A 343 -24.76 13.98 -36.39
N CYS A 344 -24.02 14.01 -35.27
CA CYS A 344 -24.51 13.62 -33.95
C CYS A 344 -24.54 14.77 -32.94
N GLY A 345 -24.42 16.03 -33.40
CA GLY A 345 -24.52 17.23 -32.56
C GLY A 345 -23.17 17.89 -32.21
N GLY A 346 -22.06 17.38 -32.74
CA GLY A 346 -20.74 17.99 -32.63
C GLY A 346 -20.42 18.99 -33.75
N SER A 347 -19.13 19.32 -33.89
CA SER A 347 -18.62 20.20 -34.94
C SER A 347 -17.23 19.74 -35.39
N VAL A 348 -16.81 20.17 -36.58
CA VAL A 348 -15.44 19.91 -37.08
C VAL A 348 -14.39 20.52 -36.16
N GLU A 349 -14.68 21.68 -35.56
CA GLU A 349 -13.83 22.35 -34.58
C GLU A 349 -13.65 21.52 -33.29
N VAL A 350 -14.73 20.88 -32.81
CA VAL A 350 -14.67 19.98 -31.66
C VAL A 350 -13.83 18.75 -31.98
N MET A 351 -13.98 18.15 -33.17
CA MET A 351 -13.12 17.05 -33.61
C MET A 351 -11.64 17.47 -33.70
N GLN A 352 -11.38 18.69 -34.17
CA GLN A 352 -10.04 19.26 -34.21
C GLN A 352 -9.47 19.44 -32.79
N SER A 353 -10.27 19.96 -31.86
CA SER A 353 -9.89 20.14 -30.47
C SER A 353 -9.56 18.82 -29.77
N PHE A 354 -10.28 17.73 -30.10
CA PHE A 354 -9.99 16.39 -29.61
C PHE A 354 -8.63 15.89 -30.13
N LEU A 355 -8.30 16.09 -31.40
CA LEU A 355 -6.98 15.73 -31.93
C LEU A 355 -5.85 16.52 -31.26
N LYS A 356 -6.05 17.82 -31.01
CA LYS A 356 -5.11 18.65 -30.25
C LYS A 356 -4.96 18.21 -28.79
N MET A 357 -6.04 17.75 -28.16
CA MET A 357 -5.98 17.14 -26.83
C MET A 357 -5.09 15.89 -26.83
N ILE A 358 -5.23 15.00 -27.82
CA ILE A 358 -4.35 13.83 -27.95
C ILE A 358 -2.90 14.26 -28.19
N GLY A 359 -2.66 15.26 -29.03
CA GLY A 359 -1.32 15.84 -29.22
C GLY A 359 -0.69 16.31 -27.91
N MET A 360 -1.45 17.05 -27.08
CA MET A 360 -1.02 17.46 -25.75
C MET A 360 -0.69 16.27 -24.83
N MET A 361 -1.48 15.20 -24.86
CA MET A 361 -1.20 13.99 -24.06
C MET A 361 0.13 13.35 -24.48
N LEU A 362 0.40 13.27 -25.79
CA LEU A 362 1.63 12.72 -26.34
C LEU A 362 2.84 13.59 -26.03
N ASP A 363 2.71 14.92 -26.13
CA ASP A 363 3.80 15.86 -25.81
C ASP A 363 4.17 15.81 -24.32
N ARG A 364 3.17 15.70 -23.43
CA ARG A 364 3.40 15.53 -21.98
C ARG A 364 3.87 14.13 -21.59
N LYS A 365 3.75 13.16 -22.49
CA LYS A 365 4.09 11.75 -22.27
C LYS A 365 3.37 11.16 -21.05
N ARG A 366 2.15 11.62 -20.78
CA ARG A 366 1.28 11.15 -19.69
C ARG A 366 0.11 10.38 -20.26
N ASP A 367 -0.29 9.32 -19.55
CA ASP A 367 -1.41 8.44 -19.93
C ASP A 367 -1.29 7.94 -21.38
N PHE A 368 -0.09 7.50 -21.77
CA PHE A 368 0.23 7.21 -23.16
C PHE A 368 -0.68 6.13 -23.78
N GLU A 369 -1.02 5.10 -23.03
CA GLU A 369 -1.93 4.04 -23.45
C GLU A 369 -3.36 4.53 -23.63
N LEU A 370 -3.82 5.48 -22.81
CA LEU A 370 -5.14 6.11 -22.98
C LEU A 370 -5.16 6.97 -24.24
N ALA A 371 -4.12 7.78 -24.47
CA ALA A 371 -3.99 8.59 -25.68
C ALA A 371 -4.13 7.71 -26.94
N GLN A 372 -3.42 6.59 -26.97
CA GLN A 372 -3.48 5.63 -28.09
C GLN A 372 -4.85 4.95 -28.20
N ALA A 373 -5.45 4.53 -27.10
CA ALA A 373 -6.76 3.88 -27.12
C ALA A 373 -7.88 4.83 -27.56
N TYR A 374 -7.87 6.07 -27.09
CA TYR A 374 -8.82 7.12 -27.48
C TYR A 374 -8.65 7.49 -28.95
N LEU A 375 -7.41 7.67 -29.41
CA LEU A 375 -7.12 7.93 -30.83
C LEU A 375 -7.60 6.77 -31.71
N ALA A 376 -7.32 5.52 -31.32
CA ALA A 376 -7.74 4.34 -32.08
C ALA A 376 -9.27 4.23 -32.20
N LEU A 377 -10.02 4.52 -31.13
CA LEU A 377 -11.49 4.52 -31.19
C LEU A 377 -12.03 5.69 -32.01
N PHE A 378 -11.46 6.89 -31.84
CA PHE A 378 -11.83 8.06 -32.62
C PHE A 378 -11.65 7.81 -34.13
N LEU A 379 -10.52 7.25 -34.54
CA LEU A 379 -10.25 6.85 -35.92
C LEU A 379 -11.25 5.80 -36.43
N LYS A 380 -11.55 4.78 -35.62
CA LYS A 380 -12.53 3.74 -35.96
C LYS A 380 -13.93 4.31 -36.20
N LEU A 381 -14.34 5.31 -35.42
CA LEU A 381 -15.67 5.92 -35.50
C LEU A 381 -15.79 6.91 -36.68
N HIS A 382 -14.78 7.74 -36.91
CA HIS A 382 -14.91 8.94 -37.75
C HIS A 382 -14.12 8.90 -39.07
N LEU A 383 -13.59 7.74 -39.47
CA LEU A 383 -12.72 7.58 -40.65
C LEU A 383 -13.23 8.30 -41.92
N LYS A 384 -14.54 8.20 -42.22
CA LYS A 384 -15.14 8.80 -43.42
C LYS A 384 -15.14 10.34 -43.39
N MET A 385 -15.41 10.91 -42.21
CA MET A 385 -15.42 12.36 -42.01
C MET A 385 -13.98 12.91 -42.07
N LEU A 386 -13.04 12.19 -41.47
CA LEU A 386 -11.62 12.56 -41.49
C LEU A 386 -11.04 12.60 -42.91
N THR A 387 -11.49 11.73 -43.82
CA THR A 387 -11.04 11.74 -45.22
C THR A 387 -11.68 12.84 -46.07
N SER A 388 -12.81 13.40 -45.65
CA SER A 388 -13.53 14.42 -46.43
C SER A 388 -13.14 15.84 -46.05
N GLU A 389 -12.76 16.09 -44.79
CA GLU A 389 -12.43 17.41 -44.28
C GLU A 389 -10.91 17.70 -44.29
N PRO A 390 -10.43 18.73 -45.01
CA PRO A 390 -9.00 19.02 -45.14
C PRO A 390 -8.36 19.51 -43.84
N ILE A 391 -9.11 20.23 -42.99
CA ILE A 391 -8.61 20.78 -41.72
C ILE A 391 -8.21 19.65 -40.76
N LEU A 392 -9.04 18.61 -40.67
CA LEU A 392 -8.76 17.46 -39.82
C LEU A 392 -7.58 16.64 -40.34
N LEU A 393 -7.44 16.53 -41.68
CA LEU A 393 -6.32 15.84 -42.30
C LEU A 393 -4.98 16.51 -41.98
N GLU A 394 -4.91 17.84 -41.99
CA GLU A 394 -3.69 18.58 -41.61
C GLU A 394 -3.30 18.36 -40.14
N GLU A 395 -4.28 18.36 -39.22
CA GLU A 395 -3.98 18.07 -37.81
C GLU A 395 -3.61 16.60 -37.60
N MET A 396 -4.16 15.67 -38.39
CA MET A 396 -3.77 14.27 -38.35
C MET A 396 -2.34 14.02 -38.83
N THR A 397 -1.86 14.73 -39.85
CA THR A 397 -0.47 14.57 -40.29
C THR A 397 0.51 15.05 -39.23
N LYS A 398 0.21 16.16 -38.55
CA LYS A 398 0.98 16.63 -37.37
C LYS A 398 0.98 15.59 -36.26
N LEU A 399 -0.19 15.06 -35.91
CA LEU A 399 -0.31 14.05 -34.87
C LEU A 399 0.41 12.75 -35.23
N SER A 400 0.38 12.32 -36.49
CA SER A 400 1.09 11.13 -36.98
C SER A 400 2.59 11.25 -36.75
N SER A 401 3.19 12.40 -37.07
CA SER A 401 4.62 12.62 -36.80
C SER A 401 4.97 12.55 -35.31
N GLN A 402 4.11 13.09 -34.43
CA GLN A 402 4.31 13.03 -32.97
C GLN A 402 4.19 11.60 -32.43
N VAL A 403 3.22 10.81 -32.93
CA VAL A 403 3.06 9.41 -32.54
C VAL A 403 4.25 8.58 -33.00
N GLU A 404 4.71 8.76 -34.24
CA GLU A 404 5.86 8.04 -34.80
C GLU A 404 7.14 8.31 -34.02
N GLU A 405 7.44 9.58 -33.72
CA GLU A 405 8.65 9.94 -32.96
C GLU A 405 8.67 9.28 -31.56
N ASN A 406 7.56 9.39 -30.83
CA ASN A 406 7.43 8.79 -29.51
C ASN A 406 7.48 7.26 -29.56
N TRP A 407 6.84 6.65 -30.57
CA TRP A 407 6.79 5.20 -30.71
C TRP A 407 8.12 4.58 -31.13
N ILE A 408 8.86 5.21 -32.04
CA ILE A 408 10.19 4.72 -32.48
C ILE A 408 11.13 4.61 -31.28
N HIS A 409 11.13 5.62 -30.41
CA HIS A 409 11.94 5.61 -29.19
C HIS A 409 11.58 4.44 -28.27
N LEU A 410 10.28 4.29 -27.94
CA LEU A 410 9.80 3.20 -27.09
C LEU A 410 10.05 1.82 -27.71
N GLN A 411 9.79 1.66 -29.00
CA GLN A 411 9.97 0.40 -29.72
C GLN A 411 11.44 -0.02 -29.74
N SER A 412 12.37 0.92 -29.93
CA SER A 412 13.81 0.64 -29.85
C SER A 412 14.19 0.12 -28.46
N LEU A 413 13.73 0.78 -27.39
CA LEU A 413 13.98 0.35 -26.02
C LEU A 413 13.39 -1.04 -25.72
N PHE A 414 12.14 -1.30 -26.13
CA PHE A 414 11.50 -2.61 -25.96
C PHE A 414 12.24 -3.70 -26.73
N ASN A 415 12.60 -3.45 -27.99
CA ASN A 415 13.33 -4.44 -28.78
C ASN A 415 14.71 -4.74 -28.17
N GLN A 416 15.46 -3.71 -27.76
CA GLN A 416 16.77 -3.89 -27.13
C GLN A 416 16.67 -4.70 -25.83
N SER A 417 15.77 -4.31 -24.92
CA SER A 417 15.56 -5.00 -23.64
C SER A 417 15.08 -6.44 -23.82
N MET A 418 14.13 -6.69 -24.73
CA MET A 418 13.63 -8.04 -25.01
C MET A 418 14.70 -8.92 -25.66
N CYS A 419 15.50 -8.39 -26.59
CA CYS A 419 16.61 -9.13 -27.19
C CYS A 419 17.66 -9.52 -26.15
N ILE A 420 18.06 -8.57 -25.28
CA ILE A 420 19.04 -8.82 -24.21
C ILE A 420 18.49 -9.84 -23.21
N LEU A 421 17.23 -9.70 -22.79
CA LEU A 421 16.59 -10.62 -21.85
C LEU A 421 16.50 -12.04 -22.43
N ASN A 422 16.06 -12.16 -23.69
CA ASN A 422 16.00 -13.46 -24.37
C ASN A 422 17.39 -14.08 -24.52
N TYR A 423 18.40 -13.29 -24.88
CA TYR A 423 19.77 -13.76 -24.98
C TYR A 423 20.26 -14.28 -23.62
N ILE A 424 20.15 -13.50 -22.55
CA ILE A 424 20.56 -13.91 -21.19
C ILE A 424 19.82 -15.18 -20.77
N LYS A 425 18.51 -15.26 -21.01
CA LYS A 425 17.71 -16.45 -20.64
C LYS A 425 18.12 -17.71 -21.41
N SER A 426 18.63 -17.58 -22.63
CA SER A 426 19.01 -18.71 -23.49
C SER A 426 20.48 -19.11 -23.41
N ALA A 427 21.37 -18.17 -23.07
CA ALA A 427 22.82 -18.35 -23.16
C ALA A 427 23.50 -18.52 -21.79
N LEU A 428 22.89 -18.02 -20.70
CA LEU A 428 23.43 -18.08 -19.33
C LEU A 428 22.70 -19.09 -18.42
N LEU A 429 21.46 -19.46 -18.75
CA LEU A 429 20.66 -20.51 -18.10
C LEU A 429 20.59 -21.72 -19.03
#